data_AF-A0A424WGQ5-F1
#
_entry.id   AF-A0A424WGQ5-F1
#
_cell.length_a   1.000
_cell.length_b   1.000
_cell.length_c   1.000
_cell.angle_alpha   90.00
_cell.angle_beta   90.00
_cell.angle_gamma   90.00
#
_symmetry.space_group_name_H-M   'P 1'
#
loop_
_entity.id
_entity.type
_entity.pdbx_description
1 polymer ?
#
loop_
_entity_poly.entity_id
_entity_poly.type
_entity_poly.pdbx_seq_one_letter_code
_entity_poly.pdbx_strand_id
1 'polypeptide(L)'
;MIRLLLRAGALAAGVLMAMASQAQSPAPAPNIGGWRQVSDSQFNRQFHFSMLPGVAAIGSNWAVYDSRAGKVVCCLVVEGPEVSEEQLGSVYDIPGPWITDLTNGWNLDAAPYRPRVQLLRVDGELRDYEFADAGDGVGGLLVPDHAGAVAARTLEIDGQRYAVERKDSALADGDGGVYTYSLRPAKGGAPLKIEVPIGTY
;
A
#
# COMPACT_ATOMS: atom_id res chain seq x y z
N MET A 1 -7.78 -75.63 46.40
CA MET A 1 -7.19 -74.27 46.51
C MET A 1 -6.73 -73.91 45.10
N ILE A 2 -7.52 -73.20 44.29
CA ILE A 2 -7.79 -71.74 44.27
C ILE A 2 -6.61 -70.92 43.70
N ARG A 3 -6.96 -70.07 42.71
CA ARG A 3 -6.30 -68.83 42.21
C ARG A 3 -5.17 -69.00 41.19
N LEU A 4 -4.97 -68.14 40.17
CA LEU A 4 -5.74 -67.08 39.49
C LEU A 4 -4.79 -66.53 38.39
N LEU A 5 -5.30 -66.23 37.17
CA LEU A 5 -4.85 -65.17 36.23
C LEU A 5 -3.37 -65.19 35.71
N LEU A 6 -2.96 -64.65 34.55
CA LEU A 6 -3.41 -63.54 33.71
C LEU A 6 -3.08 -63.82 32.21
N ARG A 7 -3.90 -63.20 31.36
CA ARG A 7 -3.70 -62.96 29.92
C ARG A 7 -2.57 -61.95 29.68
N ALA A 8 -1.78 -62.11 28.60
CA ALA A 8 -1.10 -60.99 27.93
C ALA A 8 -0.64 -61.37 26.50
N GLY A 9 -0.88 -60.49 25.52
CA GLY A 9 -0.41 -60.57 24.13
C GLY A 9 -1.56 -60.80 23.14
N ALA A 10 -1.87 -59.95 22.17
CA ALA A 10 -1.13 -58.86 21.56
C ALA A 10 -2.09 -57.72 21.15
N LEU A 11 -1.66 -56.47 21.37
CA LEU A 11 -2.28 -55.27 20.84
C LEU A 11 -1.84 -55.13 19.37
N ALA A 12 -2.78 -55.26 18.43
CA ALA A 12 -2.54 -54.93 17.03
C ALA A 12 -2.63 -53.40 16.84
N ALA A 13 -1.55 -52.83 16.34
CA ALA A 13 -1.41 -51.43 16.01
C ALA A 13 -2.30 -51.05 14.81
N GLY A 14 -3.07 -49.98 14.97
CA GLY A 14 -3.70 -49.25 13.88
C GLY A 14 -3.29 -47.79 13.99
N VAL A 15 -2.17 -47.42 13.37
CA VAL A 15 -1.75 -46.01 13.24
C VAL A 15 -2.55 -45.40 12.09
N LEU A 16 -3.59 -44.64 12.42
CA LEU A 16 -4.27 -43.77 11.46
C LEU A 16 -3.45 -42.49 11.30
N MET A 17 -2.81 -42.31 10.15
CA MET A 17 -2.27 -41.01 9.74
C MET A 17 -3.42 -40.03 9.56
N ALA A 18 -3.60 -39.13 10.53
CA ALA A 18 -4.38 -37.92 10.34
C ALA A 18 -3.56 -36.96 9.46
N MET A 19 -3.88 -36.90 8.17
CA MET A 19 -3.45 -35.81 7.30
C MET A 19 -4.15 -34.54 7.77
N ALA A 20 -3.51 -33.79 8.66
CA ALA A 20 -3.94 -32.45 9.01
C ALA A 20 -3.71 -31.55 7.78
N SER A 21 -4.75 -31.37 6.98
CA SER A 21 -4.85 -30.24 6.06
C SER A 21 -4.78 -28.97 6.92
N GLN A 22 -3.57 -28.41 7.07
CA GLN A 22 -3.42 -27.08 7.62
C GLN A 22 -4.06 -26.13 6.59
N ALA A 23 -5.30 -25.74 6.86
CA ALA A 23 -5.91 -24.60 6.21
C ALA A 23 -5.07 -23.39 6.61
N GLN A 24 -4.11 -23.01 5.74
CA GLN A 24 -3.34 -21.79 5.90
C GLN A 24 -4.34 -20.65 6.05
N SER A 25 -4.37 -20.01 7.22
CA SER A 25 -5.17 -18.81 7.41
C SER A 25 -4.78 -17.80 6.32
N PRO A 26 -5.74 -17.06 5.74
CA PRO A 26 -5.42 -16.05 4.74
C PRO A 26 -4.34 -15.12 5.30
N ALA A 27 -3.25 -14.93 4.55
CA ALA A 27 -2.25 -13.95 4.93
C ALA A 27 -2.93 -12.58 5.05
N PRO A 28 -2.61 -11.78 6.09
CA PRO A 28 -3.14 -10.44 6.20
C PRO A 28 -2.81 -9.65 4.93
N ALA A 29 -3.75 -8.81 4.49
CA ALA A 29 -3.52 -7.96 3.32
C ALA A 29 -2.31 -7.05 3.58
N PRO A 30 -1.42 -6.85 2.59
CA PRO A 30 -0.28 -5.96 2.74
C PRO A 30 -0.77 -4.53 2.98
N ASN A 31 -0.08 -3.81 3.89
CA ASN A 31 -0.33 -2.40 4.11
C ASN A 31 0.28 -1.61 2.95
N ILE A 32 -0.57 -1.24 1.99
CA ILE A 32 -0.20 -0.46 0.80
C ILE A 32 -1.15 0.72 0.67
N GLY A 33 -0.69 1.81 0.05
CA GLY A 33 -1.50 3.01 -0.11
C GLY A 33 -1.01 3.90 -1.23
N GLY A 34 -1.40 5.17 -1.18
CA GLY A 34 -0.94 6.18 -2.10
C GLY A 34 0.26 6.96 -1.57
N TRP A 35 0.83 7.78 -2.44
CA TRP A 35 1.67 8.90 -2.06
C TRP A 35 1.49 10.04 -3.06
N ARG A 36 1.79 11.26 -2.60
CA ARG A 36 1.70 12.48 -3.41
C ARG A 36 2.87 13.40 -3.15
N GLN A 37 3.35 14.01 -4.22
CA GLN A 37 4.12 15.23 -4.16
C GLN A 37 3.16 16.42 -4.30
N VAL A 38 3.27 17.40 -3.40
CA VAL A 38 2.50 18.65 -3.41
C VAL A 38 3.40 19.80 -2.99
N SER A 39 3.06 21.03 -3.35
CA SER A 39 3.84 22.22 -2.96
C SER A 39 3.27 22.92 -1.72
N ASP A 40 4.00 23.89 -1.17
CA ASP A 40 3.40 24.98 -0.39
C ASP A 40 2.65 25.98 -1.29
N SER A 41 1.90 26.91 -0.66
CA SER A 41 1.08 27.92 -1.35
C SER A 41 1.87 28.87 -2.26
N GLN A 42 3.16 29.02 -2.00
CA GLN A 42 4.06 29.90 -2.75
C GLN A 42 4.89 29.17 -3.81
N PHE A 43 4.69 27.87 -3.99
CA PHE A 43 5.45 27.03 -4.93
C PHE A 43 6.98 27.01 -4.69
N ASN A 44 7.41 27.31 -3.46
CA ASN A 44 8.83 27.39 -3.08
C ASN A 44 9.35 26.06 -2.52
N ARG A 45 8.46 25.20 -2.01
CA ARG A 45 8.83 23.95 -1.34
C ARG A 45 7.93 22.82 -1.80
N GLN A 46 8.55 21.73 -2.24
CA GLN A 46 7.86 20.49 -2.56
C GLN A 46 7.93 19.54 -1.37
N PHE A 47 6.80 18.93 -1.04
CA PHE A 47 6.64 17.95 0.01
C PHE A 47 6.17 16.63 -0.58
N HIS A 48 6.54 15.53 0.08
CA HIS A 48 6.05 14.21 -0.25
C HIS A 48 5.26 13.72 0.94
N PHE A 49 4.05 13.23 0.71
CA PHE A 49 3.19 12.70 1.76
C PHE A 49 2.75 11.29 1.42
N SER A 50 2.74 10.44 2.44
CA SER A 50 2.08 9.14 2.35
C SER A 50 0.58 9.32 2.46
N MET A 51 -0.14 8.41 1.83
CA MET A 51 -1.59 8.28 1.94
C MET A 51 -1.88 6.80 2.27
N LEU A 52 -1.51 6.35 3.46
CA LEU A 52 -1.62 4.95 3.85
C LEU A 52 -2.94 4.66 4.57
N PRO A 53 -3.49 3.44 4.53
CA PRO A 53 -4.68 3.09 5.30
C PRO A 53 -4.43 3.01 6.81
N GLY A 54 -3.16 2.95 7.24
CA GLY A 54 -2.73 2.94 8.63
C GLY A 54 -1.42 3.71 8.82
N VAL A 55 -1.18 4.18 10.04
CA VAL A 55 0.07 4.89 10.40
C VAL A 55 1.26 3.95 10.28
N ALA A 56 2.25 4.34 9.48
CA ALA A 56 3.51 3.65 9.35
C ALA A 56 4.51 4.11 10.42
N ALA A 57 5.44 3.22 10.77
CA ALA A 57 6.50 3.53 11.72
C ALA A 57 7.42 4.63 11.18
N ILE A 58 7.80 5.58 12.03
CA ILE A 58 8.79 6.60 11.69
C ILE A 58 10.12 5.92 11.34
N GLY A 59 10.74 6.38 10.26
CA GLY A 59 11.97 5.80 9.70
C GLY A 59 11.76 4.55 8.85
N SER A 60 10.52 4.08 8.66
CA SER A 60 10.24 3.00 7.71
C SER A 60 10.47 3.46 6.27
N ASN A 61 11.08 2.58 5.48
CA ASN A 61 11.28 2.77 4.06
C ASN A 61 10.09 2.24 3.27
N TRP A 62 9.76 2.96 2.22
CA TRP A 62 8.70 2.61 1.28
C TRP A 62 9.22 2.81 -0.13
N ALA A 63 8.70 2.01 -1.06
CA ALA A 63 9.01 2.15 -2.47
C ALA A 63 7.78 2.62 -3.25
N VAL A 64 8.02 3.26 -4.38
CA VAL A 64 6.98 3.72 -5.30
C VAL A 64 6.87 2.76 -6.47
N TYR A 65 5.66 2.46 -6.92
CA TYR A 65 5.45 1.69 -8.14
C TYR A 65 5.18 2.63 -9.32
N ASP A 66 6.19 2.80 -10.18
CA ASP A 66 6.01 3.43 -11.48
C ASP A 66 5.29 2.45 -12.42
N SER A 67 3.96 2.59 -12.47
CA SER A 67 3.10 1.73 -13.28
C SER A 67 3.36 1.81 -14.79
N ARG A 68 3.98 2.89 -15.27
CA ARG A 68 4.25 3.12 -16.70
C ARG A 68 5.58 2.50 -17.10
N ALA A 69 6.59 2.65 -16.25
CA ALA A 69 7.87 1.93 -16.40
C ALA A 69 7.76 0.45 -15.98
N GLY A 70 6.75 0.08 -15.20
CA GLY A 70 6.60 -1.24 -14.61
C GLY A 70 7.67 -1.54 -13.56
N LYS A 71 8.16 -0.51 -12.85
CA LYS A 71 9.27 -0.60 -11.88
C LYS A 71 8.82 -0.27 -10.46
N VAL A 72 9.46 -0.90 -9.49
CA VAL A 72 9.43 -0.47 -8.09
C VAL A 72 10.73 0.26 -7.82
N VAL A 73 10.65 1.46 -7.25
CA VAL A 73 11.80 2.36 -7.04
C VAL A 73 11.82 2.82 -5.59
N CYS A 74 12.95 2.68 -4.92
CA CYS A 74 13.09 3.00 -3.51
C CYS A 74 13.99 4.24 -3.31
N CYS A 75 13.77 5.14 -2.36
CA CYS A 75 12.82 5.06 -1.26
C CYS A 75 12.18 6.41 -0.92
N LEU A 76 10.97 6.32 -0.37
CA LEU A 76 10.39 7.35 0.48
C LEU A 76 10.49 6.87 1.93
N VAL A 77 10.94 7.74 2.84
CA VAL A 77 11.14 7.42 4.26
C VAL A 77 10.18 8.24 5.11
N VAL A 78 9.45 7.59 6.02
CA VAL A 78 8.52 8.26 6.93
C VAL A 78 9.29 9.12 7.94
N GLU A 79 9.07 10.44 7.93
CA GLU A 79 9.83 11.37 8.79
C GLU A 79 9.19 11.62 10.15
N GLY A 80 7.88 11.42 10.27
CA GLY A 80 7.15 11.87 11.45
C GLY A 80 5.84 11.14 11.69
N PRO A 81 5.12 11.54 12.76
CA PRO A 81 3.80 11.02 13.05
C PRO A 81 2.80 11.44 11.96
N GLU A 82 1.57 10.95 12.09
CA GLU A 82 0.46 11.44 11.28
C GLU A 82 0.32 12.96 11.38
N VAL A 83 0.09 13.59 10.24
CA VAL A 83 -0.11 15.02 10.07
C VAL A 83 -1.60 15.28 9.91
N SER A 84 -2.16 16.16 10.75
CA SER A 84 -3.57 16.57 10.64
C SER A 84 -3.79 17.54 9.48
N GLU A 85 -5.04 17.68 9.02
CA GLU A 85 -5.43 18.71 8.04
C GLU A 85 -5.05 20.13 8.50
N GLU A 86 -5.23 20.42 9.78
CA GLU A 86 -4.81 21.70 10.37
C GLU A 86 -3.30 21.92 10.25
N GLN A 87 -2.49 20.89 10.50
CA GLN A 87 -1.03 20.99 10.35
C GLN A 87 -0.61 21.11 8.89
N LEU A 88 -1.27 20.41 7.96
CA LEU A 88 -1.02 20.57 6.52
C LEU A 88 -1.18 22.05 6.11
N GLY A 89 -2.26 22.71 6.55
CA GLY A 89 -2.49 24.12 6.24
C GLY A 89 -1.59 25.08 7.02
N SER A 90 -1.42 24.90 8.32
CA SER A 90 -0.77 25.90 9.19
C SER A 90 0.74 25.76 9.32
N VAL A 91 1.27 24.54 9.24
CA VAL A 91 2.71 24.25 9.44
C VAL A 91 3.41 24.08 8.10
N TYR A 92 2.77 23.40 7.17
CA TYR A 92 3.34 23.09 5.85
C TYR A 92 2.86 24.05 4.75
N ASP A 93 1.91 24.93 5.06
CA ASP A 93 1.34 25.91 4.12
C ASP A 93 0.78 25.24 2.84
N ILE A 94 0.18 24.07 2.98
CA ILE A 94 -0.41 23.32 1.87
C ILE A 94 -1.77 23.94 1.52
N PRO A 95 -2.00 24.33 0.24
CA PRO A 95 -3.31 24.75 -0.26
C PRO A 95 -4.44 23.76 0.01
N GLY A 96 -5.63 24.30 0.30
CA GLY A 96 -6.84 23.51 0.58
C GLY A 96 -7.19 22.43 -0.46
N PRO A 97 -7.06 22.67 -1.78
CA PRO A 97 -7.28 21.63 -2.77
C PRO A 97 -6.33 20.43 -2.61
N TRP A 98 -5.04 20.66 -2.37
CA TRP A 98 -4.09 19.57 -2.11
C TRP A 98 -4.32 18.90 -0.76
N ILE A 99 -4.79 19.62 0.27
CA ILE A 99 -5.23 18.98 1.53
C ILE A 99 -6.39 18.01 1.25
N THR A 100 -7.36 18.43 0.44
CA THR A 100 -8.52 17.61 0.06
C THR A 100 -8.10 16.36 -0.72
N ASP A 101 -7.10 16.47 -1.60
CA ASP A 101 -6.49 15.33 -2.28
C ASP A 101 -5.84 14.36 -1.27
N LEU A 102 -4.98 14.87 -0.39
CA LEU A 102 -4.22 14.06 0.57
C LEU A 102 -5.12 13.30 1.55
N THR A 103 -6.28 13.85 1.92
CA THR A 103 -7.21 13.20 2.86
C THR A 103 -8.36 12.47 2.21
N ASN A 104 -8.38 12.38 0.87
CA ASN A 104 -9.51 11.89 0.08
C ASN A 104 -10.84 12.61 0.41
N GLY A 105 -10.77 13.89 0.78
CA GLY A 105 -11.92 14.71 1.20
C GLY A 105 -13.00 14.85 0.12
N TRP A 106 -12.66 14.65 -1.16
CA TRP A 106 -13.58 14.69 -2.29
C TRP A 106 -14.55 13.49 -2.35
N ASN A 107 -14.25 12.37 -1.69
CA ASN A 107 -15.06 11.15 -1.76
C ASN A 107 -15.02 10.32 -0.47
N LEU A 108 -15.36 10.95 0.65
CA LEU A 108 -15.26 10.34 1.98
C LEU A 108 -16.14 9.08 2.18
N ASP A 109 -17.22 8.94 1.41
CA ASP A 109 -18.18 7.83 1.55
C ASP A 109 -17.84 6.62 0.66
N ALA A 110 -17.13 6.81 -0.45
CA ALA A 110 -16.78 5.72 -1.37
C ALA A 110 -15.28 5.49 -1.55
N ALA A 111 -14.41 6.34 -0.98
CA ALA A 111 -12.97 6.10 -0.97
C ALA A 111 -12.64 4.72 -0.34
N PRO A 112 -11.66 3.99 -0.87
CA PRO A 112 -11.34 2.64 -0.39
C PRO A 112 -10.86 2.61 1.06
N TYR A 113 -10.33 3.74 1.55
CA TYR A 113 -9.96 3.98 2.94
C TYR A 113 -9.79 5.48 3.18
N ARG A 114 -9.77 5.88 4.46
CA ARG A 114 -9.35 7.22 4.87
C ARG A 114 -7.83 7.25 5.05
N PRO A 115 -7.09 8.06 4.26
CA PRO A 115 -5.64 8.14 4.38
C PRO A 115 -5.18 8.62 5.75
N ARG A 116 -4.12 7.99 6.25
CA ARG A 116 -3.29 8.47 7.36
C ARG A 116 -2.08 9.15 6.73
N VAL A 117 -2.08 10.47 6.77
CA VAL A 117 -1.11 11.30 6.05
C VAL A 117 0.15 11.45 6.88
N GLN A 118 1.32 11.11 6.34
CA GLN A 118 2.61 11.33 7.01
C GLN A 118 3.62 11.95 6.06
N LEU A 119 4.46 12.84 6.58
CA LEU A 119 5.55 13.43 5.79
C LEU A 119 6.56 12.35 5.40
N LEU A 120 6.96 12.39 4.14
CA LEU A 120 7.96 11.52 3.54
C LEU A 120 9.15 12.35 3.07
N ARG A 121 10.35 11.77 3.24
CA ARG A 121 11.57 12.25 2.62
C ARG A 121 12.03 11.31 1.53
N VAL A 122 12.46 11.89 0.41
CA VAL A 122 13.07 11.15 -0.69
C VAL A 122 14.46 10.66 -0.28
N ASP A 123 14.74 9.39 -0.54
CA ASP A 123 16.02 8.75 -0.28
C ASP A 123 16.38 7.70 -1.33
N GLY A 124 17.61 7.19 -1.30
CA GLY A 124 18.04 6.09 -2.17
C GLY A 124 17.94 6.39 -3.67
N GLU A 125 17.59 5.37 -4.47
CA GLU A 125 17.44 5.44 -5.94
C GLU A 125 16.42 6.49 -6.37
N LEU A 126 15.39 6.75 -5.55
CA LEU A 126 14.32 7.68 -5.88
C LEU A 126 14.79 9.14 -6.00
N ARG A 127 15.93 9.51 -5.40
CA ARG A 127 16.47 10.89 -5.49
C ARG A 127 16.76 11.34 -6.92
N ASP A 128 17.23 10.40 -7.75
CA ASP A 128 17.67 10.66 -9.12
C ASP A 128 16.73 9.99 -10.13
N TYR A 129 15.58 9.48 -9.68
CA TYR A 129 14.66 8.75 -10.54
C TYR A 129 13.70 9.68 -11.28
N GLU A 130 13.70 9.57 -12.60
CA GLU A 130 12.72 10.23 -13.47
C GLU A 130 11.54 9.31 -13.75
N PHE A 131 10.34 9.72 -13.35
CA PHE A 131 9.12 8.97 -13.61
C PHE A 131 8.76 9.00 -15.09
N ALA A 132 8.34 7.86 -15.62
CA ALA A 132 7.94 7.74 -17.03
C ALA A 132 6.65 8.52 -17.36
N ASP A 133 5.90 8.94 -16.35
CA ASP A 133 4.68 9.73 -16.44
C ASP A 133 4.70 10.77 -15.32
N ALA A 134 5.46 11.83 -15.53
CA ALA A 134 5.58 12.94 -14.58
C ALA A 134 4.49 14.01 -14.76
N GLY A 135 3.61 13.86 -15.77
CA GLY A 135 2.76 14.90 -16.37
C GLY A 135 2.24 15.97 -15.40
N ASP A 136 1.01 15.79 -14.95
CA ASP A 136 0.19 16.80 -14.26
C ASP A 136 0.43 16.85 -12.73
N GLY A 137 1.36 16.05 -12.23
CA GLY A 137 1.73 15.97 -10.83
C GLY A 137 2.32 14.61 -10.48
N VAL A 138 3.21 14.59 -9.48
CA VAL A 138 3.92 13.37 -9.10
C VAL A 138 3.19 12.68 -7.93
N GLY A 139 2.93 11.38 -8.08
CA GLY A 139 2.25 10.55 -7.10
C GLY A 139 1.90 9.18 -7.66
N GLY A 140 1.46 8.28 -6.79
CA GLY A 140 1.04 6.95 -7.23
C GLY A 140 0.99 5.92 -6.12
N LEU A 141 1.14 4.65 -6.49
CA LEU A 141 1.08 3.53 -5.56
C LEU A 141 2.36 3.48 -4.71
N LEU A 142 2.17 3.46 -3.38
CA LEU A 142 3.19 3.30 -2.35
C LEU A 142 3.13 1.87 -1.80
N VAL A 143 4.26 1.17 -1.82
CA VAL A 143 4.40 -0.23 -1.41
C VAL A 143 5.55 -0.40 -0.42
N PRO A 144 5.58 -1.48 0.38
CA PRO A 144 6.75 -1.80 1.21
C PRO A 144 8.04 -1.83 0.38
N ASP A 145 9.16 -1.46 0.99
CA ASP A 145 10.47 -1.36 0.31
C ASP A 145 11.00 -2.70 -0.22
N HIS A 146 10.53 -3.82 0.34
CA HIS A 146 10.85 -5.17 -0.13
C HIS A 146 9.91 -5.68 -1.25
N ALA A 147 8.95 -4.88 -1.70
CA ALA A 147 8.10 -5.24 -2.84
C ALA A 147 8.92 -5.28 -4.15
N GLY A 148 8.60 -6.23 -5.03
CA GLY A 148 9.29 -6.41 -6.31
C GLY A 148 8.35 -6.36 -7.50
N ALA A 149 8.76 -5.68 -8.58
CA ALA A 149 8.13 -5.84 -9.89
C ALA A 149 8.68 -7.08 -10.58
N VAL A 150 7.96 -8.20 -10.47
CA VAL A 150 8.45 -9.53 -10.93
C VAL A 150 8.03 -9.88 -12.35
N ALA A 151 7.06 -9.15 -12.91
CA ALA A 151 6.67 -9.20 -14.32
C ALA A 151 5.91 -7.93 -14.69
N ALA A 152 5.62 -7.74 -15.99
CA ALA A 152 4.78 -6.64 -16.45
C ALA A 152 3.46 -6.61 -15.66
N ARG A 153 3.15 -5.46 -15.05
CA ARG A 153 1.95 -5.25 -14.24
C ARG A 153 1.74 -6.29 -13.13
N THR A 154 2.84 -6.83 -12.58
CA THR A 154 2.77 -7.81 -11.50
C THR A 154 3.75 -7.43 -10.40
N LEU A 155 3.22 -7.24 -9.19
CA LEU A 155 4.00 -7.03 -7.98
C LEU A 155 4.07 -8.31 -7.16
N GLU A 156 5.20 -8.55 -6.52
CA GLU A 156 5.36 -9.54 -5.46
C GLU A 156 5.57 -8.81 -4.14
N ILE A 157 4.70 -9.08 -3.17
CA ILE A 157 4.71 -8.46 -1.84
C ILE A 157 4.52 -9.60 -0.85
N ASP A 158 5.43 -9.75 0.11
CA ASP A 158 5.38 -10.81 1.13
C ASP A 158 5.22 -12.23 0.54
N GLY A 159 5.84 -12.49 -0.60
CA GLY A 159 5.75 -13.79 -1.31
C GLY A 159 4.39 -14.06 -1.98
N GLN A 160 3.49 -13.07 -2.01
CA GLN A 160 2.24 -13.10 -2.75
C GLN A 160 2.34 -12.24 -4.00
N ARG A 161 1.90 -12.79 -5.14
CA ARG A 161 1.81 -12.03 -6.40
C ARG A 161 0.48 -11.33 -6.55
N TYR A 162 0.53 -10.11 -7.07
CA TYR A 162 -0.61 -9.26 -7.35
C TYR A 162 -0.54 -8.79 -8.79
N ALA A 163 -1.59 -9.07 -9.56
CA ALA A 163 -1.79 -8.42 -10.84
C ALA A 163 -2.26 -6.98 -10.58
N VAL A 164 -1.56 -6.00 -11.15
CA VAL A 164 -1.80 -4.57 -10.93
C VAL A 164 -2.49 -3.98 -12.17
N GLU A 165 -3.65 -3.39 -11.96
CA GLU A 165 -4.32 -2.55 -12.95
C GLU A 165 -4.36 -1.11 -12.43
N ARG A 166 -4.08 -0.15 -13.31
CA ARG A 166 -4.27 1.28 -13.05
C ARG A 166 -5.33 1.80 -14.03
N LYS A 167 -6.30 2.54 -13.51
CA LYS A 167 -7.27 3.31 -14.27
C LYS A 167 -7.12 4.78 -13.92
N ASP A 168 -7.09 5.62 -14.94
CA ASP A 168 -7.02 7.07 -14.80
C ASP A 168 -8.42 7.63 -15.11
N SER A 169 -8.94 8.47 -14.22
CA SER A 169 -10.24 9.14 -14.41
C SER A 169 -10.08 10.62 -14.10
N ALA A 170 -10.71 11.50 -14.87
CA ALA A 170 -10.77 12.92 -14.52
C ALA A 170 -11.69 13.13 -13.31
N LEU A 171 -11.36 14.11 -12.46
CA LEU A 171 -12.28 14.62 -11.46
C LEU A 171 -13.41 15.40 -12.15
N ALA A 172 -14.58 15.45 -11.49
CA ALA A 172 -15.80 15.99 -12.10
C ALA A 172 -15.75 17.51 -12.32
N ASP A 173 -14.91 18.22 -11.58
CA ASP A 173 -14.64 19.66 -11.70
C ASP A 173 -13.63 20.00 -12.81
N GLY A 174 -12.88 19.01 -13.30
CA GLY A 174 -11.88 19.17 -14.35
C GLY A 174 -10.50 19.61 -13.86
N ASP A 175 -10.32 19.80 -12.55
CA ASP A 175 -9.09 20.34 -11.96
C ASP A 175 -8.09 19.24 -11.53
N GLY A 176 -8.17 18.07 -12.19
CA GLY A 176 -7.27 16.95 -11.96
C GLY A 176 -7.89 15.61 -12.32
N GLY A 177 -7.27 14.56 -11.79
CA GLY A 177 -7.73 13.18 -11.96
C GLY A 177 -7.49 12.31 -10.74
N VAL A 178 -7.85 11.05 -10.85
CA VAL A 178 -7.61 10.02 -9.84
C VAL A 178 -6.98 8.82 -10.53
N TYR A 179 -5.86 8.36 -9.99
CA TYR A 179 -5.29 7.07 -10.32
C TYR A 179 -5.89 6.02 -9.39
N THR A 180 -6.72 5.15 -9.94
CA THR A 180 -7.27 3.99 -9.23
C THR A 180 -6.43 2.77 -9.54
N TYR A 181 -5.70 2.28 -8.54
CA TYR A 181 -4.99 1.01 -8.60
C TYR A 181 -5.86 -0.11 -8.04
N SER A 182 -5.87 -1.24 -8.76
CA SER A 182 -6.46 -2.50 -8.30
C SER A 182 -5.39 -3.58 -8.30
N LEU A 183 -5.10 -4.14 -7.12
CA LEU A 183 -4.15 -5.24 -6.96
C LEU A 183 -4.93 -6.53 -6.68
N ARG A 184 -4.99 -7.42 -7.68
CA ARG A 184 -5.67 -8.72 -7.57
C ARG A 184 -4.70 -9.80 -7.12
N PRO A 185 -4.90 -10.44 -5.96
CA PRO A 185 -4.04 -11.53 -5.52
C PRO A 185 -4.13 -12.74 -6.47
N ALA A 186 -2.98 -13.28 -6.89
CA ALA A 186 -2.93 -14.46 -7.76
C ALA A 186 -3.54 -15.73 -7.13
N LYS A 187 -3.59 -15.81 -5.80
CA LYS A 187 -4.22 -16.92 -5.06
C LYS A 187 -5.74 -16.75 -4.89
N GLY A 188 -6.33 -15.73 -5.51
CA GLY A 188 -7.74 -15.35 -5.31
C GLY A 188 -7.95 -14.49 -4.07
N GLY A 189 -9.12 -13.85 -4.00
CA GLY A 189 -9.48 -12.91 -2.94
C GLY A 189 -10.01 -11.58 -3.49
N ALA A 190 -10.46 -10.71 -2.59
CA ALA A 190 -10.88 -9.36 -2.98
C ALA A 190 -9.68 -8.53 -3.45
N PRO A 191 -9.83 -7.72 -4.52
CA PRO A 191 -8.78 -6.81 -4.94
C PRO A 191 -8.54 -5.75 -3.86
N LEU A 192 -7.26 -5.40 -3.64
CA LEU A 192 -6.91 -4.19 -2.91
C LEU A 192 -7.14 -3.00 -3.86
N LYS A 193 -7.77 -1.95 -3.35
CA LYS A 193 -8.04 -0.73 -4.11
C LYS A 193 -7.32 0.44 -3.45
N ILE A 194 -6.60 1.19 -4.26
CA ILE A 194 -5.91 2.42 -3.85
C ILE A 194 -6.35 3.50 -4.82
N GLU A 195 -6.75 4.64 -4.28
CA GLU A 195 -7.04 5.84 -5.07
C GLU A 195 -6.03 6.91 -4.69
N VAL A 196 -5.42 7.50 -5.71
CA VAL A 196 -4.46 8.59 -5.56
C VAL A 196 -4.98 9.75 -6.40
N PRO A 197 -5.54 10.79 -5.77
CA PRO A 197 -5.95 12.01 -6.45
C PRO A 197 -4.71 12.75 -6.95
N ILE A 198 -4.78 13.22 -8.18
CA ILE A 198 -3.74 13.96 -8.89
C ILE A 198 -4.38 15.26 -9.37
N GLY A 199 -4.52 16.22 -8.47
CA GLY A 199 -4.92 17.59 -8.79
C GLY A 199 -3.85 18.34 -9.58
N THR A 200 -4.28 19.17 -10.54
CA THR A 200 -3.45 20.07 -11.38
C THR A 200 -3.52 21.55 -10.95
N TYR A 201 -3.88 21.80 -9.68
CA TYR A 201 -4.14 23.13 -9.13
C TYR A 201 -2.94 24.08 -9.22
#